data_AF-A0A537ISC0-F1
#
_entry.id   AF-A0A537ISC0-F1
#
_cell.length_a   1.000
_cell.length_b   1.000
_cell.length_c   1.000
_cell.angle_alpha   90.00
_cell.angle_beta   90.00
_cell.angle_gamma   90.00
#
_symmetry.space_group_name_H-M   'P 1'
#
loop_
_entity.id
_entity.type
_entity.pdbx_description
1 polymer ?
#
loop_
_entity_poly.entity_id
_entity_poly.type
_entity_poly.pdbx_seq_one_letter_code
_entity_poly.pdbx_strand_id
1 'polypeptide(L)'
;ILGTSVSYWLGNQYKGRIAVLEREQDVAMHTSRRNTGVVHRPFYLDPVKRRIFARCSQAAYGMWKSYAKERNLPWDPVTTLEVATRPEDLKRIEKYYHWGIENGMGEDELEVLSAEDVRKFEPHVRGYGA
;
A
#
# COMPACT_ATOMS: atom_id res chain seq x y z
N ILE A 1 -11.95 9.98 -3.31
CA ILE A 1 -11.46 8.73 -3.93
C ILE A 1 -12.49 7.61 -3.90
N LEU A 2 -13.04 7.21 -2.74
CA LEU A 2 -13.98 6.07 -2.68
C LEU A 2 -15.21 6.24 -3.59
N GLY A 3 -15.93 7.37 -3.50
CA GLY A 3 -17.11 7.61 -4.33
C GLY A 3 -16.83 7.55 -5.83
N THR A 4 -15.76 8.20 -6.28
CA THR A 4 -15.33 8.19 -7.69
C THR A 4 -14.91 6.80 -8.15
N SER A 5 -14.15 6.05 -7.33
CA SER A 5 -13.71 4.69 -7.65
C SER A 5 -14.89 3.71 -7.77
N VAL A 6 -15.86 3.79 -6.86
CA VAL A 6 -17.08 2.96 -6.92
C VAL A 6 -17.91 3.32 -8.16
N SER A 7 -18.10 4.61 -8.44
CA SER A 7 -18.83 5.06 -9.63
C SER A 7 -18.17 4.62 -10.94
N TYR A 8 -16.84 4.67 -11.00
CA TYR A 8 -16.06 4.19 -12.13
C TYR A 8 -16.25 2.70 -12.33
N TRP A 9 -16.16 1.91 -11.25
CA TRP A 9 -16.40 0.46 -11.34
C TRP A 9 -17.82 0.17 -11.82
N LEU A 10 -18.84 0.77 -11.20
CA LEU A 10 -20.23 0.60 -11.59
C LEU A 10 -20.47 0.96 -13.07
N GLY A 11 -19.89 2.06 -13.54
CA GLY A 11 -20.04 2.51 -14.93
C GLY A 11 -19.37 1.60 -15.96
N ASN A 12 -18.38 0.82 -15.55
CA ASN A 12 -17.75 -0.19 -16.41
C ASN A 12 -18.44 -1.56 -16.34
N GLN A 13 -19.19 -1.85 -15.27
CA GLN A 13 -19.86 -3.14 -15.10
C GLN A 13 -21.32 -3.15 -15.59
N TYR A 14 -22.01 -2.02 -15.51
CA TYR A 14 -23.45 -1.95 -15.75
C TYR A 14 -23.81 -0.91 -16.80
N LYS A 15 -24.82 -1.22 -17.63
CA LYS A 15 -25.43 -0.25 -18.54
C LYS A 15 -26.44 0.58 -17.75
N GLY A 16 -26.12 1.84 -17.50
CA GLY A 16 -26.99 2.77 -16.77
C GLY A 16 -26.41 4.17 -16.68
N ARG A 17 -27.17 5.10 -16.10
CA ARG A 17 -26.69 6.45 -15.78
C ARG A 17 -26.35 6.50 -14.30
N ILE A 18 -25.12 6.86 -13.98
CA ILE A 18 -24.62 6.96 -12.60
C ILE A 18 -24.34 8.43 -12.33
N ALA A 19 -24.85 8.93 -11.21
CA ALA A 19 -24.54 10.26 -10.71
C ALA A 19 -23.81 10.14 -9.36
N VAL A 20 -22.77 10.97 -9.18
CA VAL A 20 -22.06 11.12 -7.91
C VAL A 20 -22.36 12.52 -7.39
N LEU A 21 -22.89 12.62 -6.18
CA LEU A 21 -23.18 13.90 -5.53
C LEU A 21 -22.06 14.21 -4.55
N GLU A 22 -21.44 15.38 -4.71
CA GLU A 22 -20.43 15.93 -3.82
C GLU A 22 -20.96 17.26 -3.29
N ARG A 23 -20.83 17.49 -1.98
CA ARG A 23 -21.30 18.73 -1.34
C ARG A 23 -20.32 19.87 -1.57
N GLU A 24 -19.04 19.54 -1.74
CA GLU A 24 -17.97 20.50 -1.96
C GLU A 24 -17.99 20.99 -3.42
N GLN A 25 -17.30 22.11 -3.68
CA GLN A 25 -17.22 22.69 -5.02
C GLN A 25 -16.47 21.81 -6.03
N ASP A 26 -15.62 20.91 -5.55
CA ASP A 26 -14.84 19.99 -6.35
C ASP A 26 -14.68 18.65 -5.61
N VAL A 27 -14.27 17.61 -6.33
CA VAL A 27 -14.06 16.28 -5.78
C VAL A 27 -12.83 16.23 -4.87
N ALA A 28 -12.84 15.27 -3.95
CA ALA A 28 -11.68 14.92 -3.11
C ALA A 28 -11.18 16.02 -2.14
N MET A 29 -11.95 17.08 -1.87
CA MET A 29 -11.52 18.24 -1.07
C MET A 29 -11.18 17.95 0.42
N HIS A 30 -11.53 16.76 0.93
CA HIS A 30 -11.28 16.31 2.30
C HIS A 30 -10.12 15.28 2.36
N THR A 31 -10.33 14.16 3.06
CA THR A 31 -9.30 13.14 3.35
C THR A 31 -8.58 12.61 2.10
N SER A 32 -9.28 12.52 0.95
CA SER A 32 -8.69 12.06 -0.31
C SER A 32 -7.60 12.99 -0.86
N ARG A 33 -7.61 14.28 -0.54
CA ARG A 33 -6.56 15.24 -0.89
C ARG A 33 -5.53 15.42 0.24
N ARG A 34 -5.86 15.00 1.46
CA ARG A 34 -5.06 15.21 2.68
C ARG A 34 -4.54 13.88 3.24
N ASN A 35 -3.82 13.13 2.42
CA ASN A 35 -3.14 11.89 2.79
C ASN A 35 -1.76 11.83 2.14
N THR A 36 -0.96 10.84 2.49
CA THR A 36 0.43 10.70 2.04
C THR A 36 0.56 10.26 0.57
N GLY A 37 -0.53 9.84 -0.08
CA GLY A 37 -0.50 9.34 -1.46
C GLY A 37 0.14 7.96 -1.63
N VAL A 38 0.48 7.28 -0.52
CA VAL A 38 1.16 5.97 -0.56
C VAL A 38 0.17 4.86 -0.89
N VAL A 39 0.54 4.00 -1.84
CA VAL A 39 -0.19 2.77 -2.17
C VAL A 39 0.44 1.62 -1.41
N HIS A 40 -0.12 1.28 -0.26
CA HIS A 40 0.48 0.33 0.68
C HIS A 40 0.37 -1.13 0.23
N ARG A 41 1.43 -1.88 0.54
CA ARG A 41 1.46 -3.36 0.52
C ARG A 41 1.10 -3.91 1.92
N PRO A 42 0.49 -5.10 2.02
CA PRO A 42 -0.10 -5.60 3.27
C PRO A 42 0.88 -6.28 4.25
N PHE A 43 2.20 -6.11 4.15
CA PHE A 43 3.18 -6.86 4.94
C PHE A 43 3.01 -6.75 6.46
N TYR A 44 2.54 -5.60 6.97
CA TYR A 44 2.37 -5.35 8.40
C TYR A 44 0.97 -5.69 8.94
N LEU A 45 0.06 -6.17 8.09
CA LEU A 45 -1.32 -6.48 8.48
C LEU A 45 -1.44 -7.91 9.01
N ASP A 46 -2.04 -8.06 10.19
CA ASP A 46 -2.33 -9.37 10.77
C ASP A 46 -3.24 -10.18 9.82
N PRO A 47 -2.78 -11.34 9.30
CA PRO A 47 -3.47 -12.09 8.25
C PRO A 47 -4.81 -12.67 8.72
N VAL A 48 -5.00 -12.84 10.04
CA VAL A 48 -6.23 -13.37 10.62
C VAL A 48 -7.17 -12.23 11.00
N LYS A 49 -6.70 -11.31 11.85
CA LYS A 49 -7.54 -10.23 12.40
C LYS A 49 -7.89 -9.16 11.38
N ARG A 50 -7.03 -8.94 10.38
CA ARG A 50 -7.18 -7.91 9.34
C ARG A 50 -7.26 -8.50 7.94
N ARG A 51 -7.67 -9.77 7.82
CA ARG A 51 -7.77 -10.53 6.55
C ARG A 51 -8.41 -9.75 5.40
N ILE A 52 -9.50 -9.04 5.66
CA ILE A 52 -10.22 -8.26 4.63
C ILE A 52 -9.34 -7.10 4.14
N PHE A 53 -8.73 -6.35 5.06
CA PHE A 53 -7.84 -5.24 4.71
C PHE A 53 -6.60 -5.72 3.95
N ALA A 54 -5.98 -6.82 4.39
CA ALA A 54 -4.84 -7.41 3.70
C ALA A 54 -5.18 -7.81 2.26
N ARG A 55 -6.28 -8.55 2.07
CA ARG A 55 -6.74 -8.97 0.74
C ARG A 55 -7.08 -7.79 -0.16
N CYS A 56 -7.77 -6.77 0.37
CA CYS A 56 -8.10 -5.57 -0.37
C CYS A 56 -6.84 -4.78 -0.76
N SER A 57 -5.88 -4.61 0.14
CA SER A 57 -4.62 -3.90 -0.13
C SER A 57 -3.79 -4.63 -1.20
N GLN A 58 -3.70 -5.96 -1.10
CA GLN A 58 -2.96 -6.78 -2.07
C GLN A 58 -3.54 -6.66 -3.47
N ALA A 59 -4.87 -6.80 -3.61
CA ALA A 59 -5.55 -6.67 -4.88
C ALA A 59 -5.47 -5.22 -5.43
N ALA A 60 -5.66 -4.22 -4.56
CA ALA A 60 -5.66 -2.81 -4.95
C ALA A 60 -4.31 -2.36 -5.51
N TYR A 61 -3.19 -2.87 -4.99
CA TYR A 61 -1.87 -2.52 -5.50
C TYR A 61 -1.70 -2.89 -6.98
N GLY A 62 -2.07 -4.11 -7.36
CA GLY A 62 -2.01 -4.56 -8.76
C GLY A 62 -2.96 -3.77 -9.67
N MET A 63 -4.19 -3.53 -9.21
CA MET A 63 -5.17 -2.73 -9.94
C MET A 63 -4.67 -1.29 -10.17
N TRP A 64 -4.11 -0.66 -9.14
CA TRP A 64 -3.54 0.68 -9.23
C TRP A 64 -2.34 0.74 -10.16
N LYS A 65 -1.42 -0.24 -10.06
CA LYS A 65 -0.23 -0.32 -10.93
C LYS A 65 -0.61 -0.33 -12.41
N SER A 66 -1.58 -1.16 -12.79
CA SER A 66 -2.08 -1.20 -14.17
C SER A 66 -2.78 0.11 -14.55
N TYR A 67 -3.68 0.61 -13.70
CA TYR A 67 -4.44 1.83 -13.98
C TYR A 67 -3.55 3.07 -14.13
N ALA A 68 -2.59 3.27 -13.23
CA ALA A 68 -1.66 4.39 -13.27
C ALA A 68 -0.81 4.36 -14.55
N LYS A 69 -0.33 3.17 -14.95
CA LYS A 69 0.41 2.99 -16.21
C LYS A 69 -0.45 3.30 -17.43
N GLU A 70 -1.65 2.71 -17.51
CA GLU A 70 -2.57 2.89 -18.64
C GLU A 70 -3.02 4.34 -18.82
N ARG A 71 -3.18 5.07 -17.71
CA ARG A 71 -3.64 6.46 -17.70
C ARG A 71 -2.51 7.48 -17.63
N ASN A 72 -1.25 7.03 -17.64
CA ASN A 72 -0.06 7.88 -17.50
C ASN A 72 -0.16 8.83 -16.28
N LEU A 73 -0.56 8.28 -15.12
CA LEU A 73 -0.69 9.04 -13.87
C LEU A 73 0.70 9.25 -13.23
N PRO A 74 0.91 10.37 -12.51
CA PRO A 74 2.13 10.63 -11.77
C PRO A 74 2.20 9.75 -10.52
N TRP A 75 2.61 8.50 -10.70
CA TRP A 75 2.81 7.54 -9.63
C TRP A 75 4.19 6.88 -9.79
N ASP A 76 5.00 6.99 -8.75
CA ASP A 76 6.33 6.39 -8.69
C ASP A 76 6.31 5.19 -7.73
N PRO A 77 6.57 3.97 -8.21
CA PRO A 77 6.70 2.81 -7.33
C PRO A 77 7.97 2.92 -6.49
N VAL A 78 7.82 3.14 -5.19
CA VAL A 78 8.92 3.26 -4.23
C VAL A 78 8.95 2.09 -3.24
N THR A 79 10.14 1.78 -2.74
CA THR A 79 10.35 0.82 -1.64
C THR A 79 9.83 1.39 -0.31
N THR A 80 9.40 0.52 0.61
CA THR A 80 9.06 0.87 2.00
C THR A 80 9.98 0.10 2.94
N LEU A 81 10.61 0.80 3.90
CA LEU A 81 11.42 0.19 4.96
C LEU A 81 10.68 0.30 6.30
N GLU A 82 10.45 -0.82 6.97
CA GLU A 82 10.04 -0.86 8.38
C GLU A 82 11.29 -1.02 9.24
N VAL A 83 11.81 0.06 9.80
CA VAL A 83 13.11 0.02 10.49
C VAL A 83 12.97 -0.43 11.95
N ALA A 84 13.75 -1.44 12.35
CA ALA A 84 13.88 -1.84 13.75
C ALA A 84 14.73 -0.82 14.52
N THR A 85 14.08 0.07 15.28
CA THR A 85 14.77 1.10 16.08
C THR A 85 15.30 0.59 17.42
N ARG A 86 14.90 -0.62 17.83
CA ARG A 86 15.37 -1.31 19.03
C ARG A 86 15.63 -2.79 18.72
N PRO A 87 16.52 -3.49 19.46
CA PRO A 87 16.84 -4.89 19.20
C PRO A 87 15.61 -5.82 19.21
N GLU A 88 14.64 -5.57 20.10
CA GLU A 88 13.42 -6.37 20.20
C GLU A 88 12.49 -6.22 18.99
N ASP A 89 12.59 -5.10 18.25
CA ASP A 89 11.75 -4.85 17.07
C ASP A 89 12.14 -5.76 15.88
N LEU A 90 13.34 -6.37 15.89
CA LEU A 90 13.75 -7.37 14.89
C LEU A 90 12.79 -8.56 14.81
N LYS A 91 12.25 -9.00 15.95
CA LYS A 91 11.23 -10.05 15.99
C LYS A 91 9.95 -9.64 15.26
N ARG A 92 9.65 -8.33 15.22
CA ARG A 92 8.49 -7.79 14.50
C ARG A 92 8.76 -7.77 12.99
N ILE A 93 9.98 -7.49 12.56
CA ILE A 93 10.40 -7.53 11.15
C ILE A 93 10.19 -8.93 10.58
N GLU A 94 10.76 -9.96 11.23
CA GLU A 94 10.60 -11.36 10.84
C GLU A 94 9.12 -11.77 10.75
N LYS A 95 8.33 -11.34 11.75
CA LYS A 95 6.88 -11.60 11.73
C LYS A 95 6.19 -10.95 10.53
N TYR A 96 6.56 -9.71 10.19
CA TYR A 96 5.99 -8.98 9.05
C TYR A 96 6.42 -9.54 7.71
N TYR A 97 7.63 -10.09 7.60
CA TYR A 97 8.03 -10.86 6.43
C TYR A 97 7.05 -12.03 6.20
N HIS A 98 6.82 -12.86 7.22
CA HIS A 98 5.88 -13.99 7.12
C HIS A 98 4.45 -13.54 6.85
N TRP A 99 3.97 -12.49 7.52
CA TRP A 99 2.64 -11.95 7.27
C TRP A 99 2.48 -11.42 5.85
N GLY A 100 3.51 -10.80 5.27
CA GLY A 100 3.49 -10.37 3.87
C GLY A 100 3.26 -11.52 2.90
N ILE A 101 3.97 -12.63 3.09
CA ILE A 101 3.78 -13.86 2.30
C ILE A 101 2.37 -14.43 2.50
N GLU A 102 1.91 -14.56 3.75
CA GLU A 102 0.54 -15.02 4.05
C GLU A 102 -0.55 -14.12 3.46
N ASN A 103 -0.28 -12.82 3.36
CA ASN A 103 -1.17 -11.83 2.74
C ASN A 103 -1.08 -11.80 1.21
N GLY A 104 -0.26 -12.67 0.61
CA GLY A 104 -0.18 -12.91 -0.83
C GLY A 104 0.85 -12.05 -1.57
N MET A 105 1.83 -11.48 -0.88
CA MET A 105 3.01 -10.87 -1.52
C MET A 105 3.97 -11.96 -2.01
N GLY A 106 4.67 -11.70 -3.11
CA GLY A 106 5.75 -12.57 -3.60
C GLY A 106 6.98 -12.50 -2.70
N GLU A 107 7.75 -13.60 -2.68
CA GLU A 107 9.06 -13.64 -2.00
C GLU A 107 10.08 -12.69 -2.64
N ASP A 108 9.88 -12.33 -3.91
CA ASP A 108 10.66 -11.32 -4.63
C ASP A 108 10.26 -9.87 -4.31
N GLU A 109 9.20 -9.68 -3.51
CA GLU A 109 8.69 -8.36 -3.11
C GLU A 109 9.01 -8.01 -1.65
N LEU A 110 9.69 -8.91 -0.92
CA LEU A 110 10.02 -8.78 0.49
C LEU A 110 11.46 -9.21 0.75
N GLU A 111 12.15 -8.47 1.60
CA GLU A 111 13.51 -8.78 2.01
C GLU A 111 13.70 -8.34 3.47
N VAL A 112 14.35 -9.18 4.27
CA VAL A 112 14.80 -8.80 5.61
C VAL A 112 16.24 -8.29 5.49
N LEU A 113 16.47 -7.06 5.92
CA LEU A 113 17.74 -6.37 5.78
C LEU A 113 18.48 -6.30 7.11
N SER A 114 19.78 -6.59 7.08
CA SER A 114 20.63 -6.32 8.24
C SER A 114 20.82 -4.80 8.42
N ALA A 115 21.29 -4.38 9.60
CA ALA A 115 21.67 -2.98 9.81
C ALA A 115 22.71 -2.46 8.81
N GLU A 116 23.57 -3.34 8.28
CA GLU A 116 24.54 -2.97 7.25
C GLU A 116 23.87 -2.74 5.90
N ASP A 117 22.93 -3.61 5.52
CA ASP A 117 22.20 -3.51 4.25
C ASP A 117 21.32 -2.26 4.24
N VAL A 118 20.66 -1.95 5.36
CA VAL A 118 19.91 -0.70 5.54
C VAL A 118 20.81 0.51 5.33
N ARG A 119 22.05 0.52 5.85
CA ARG A 119 22.99 1.64 5.63
C ARG A 119 23.50 1.74 4.20
N LYS A 120 23.62 0.62 3.49
CA LYS A 120 23.97 0.61 2.05
C LYS A 120 22.83 1.19 1.21
N PHE A 121 21.58 0.85 1.55
CA PHE A 121 20.39 1.32 0.85
C PHE A 121 20.04 2.77 1.20
N GLU A 122 20.03 3.12 2.50
CA GLU A 122 19.69 4.44 3.04
C GLU A 122 20.74 4.90 4.08
N PRO A 123 21.83 5.59 3.66
CA PRO A 123 22.99 5.91 4.51
C PRO A 123 22.70 6.75 5.76
N HIS A 124 21.58 7.46 5.77
CA HIS A 124 21.18 8.32 6.88
C HIS A 124 20.28 7.62 7.90
N VAL A 125 19.77 6.42 7.59
CA VAL A 125 18.94 5.63 8.50
C VAL A 125 19.82 4.97 9.56
N ARG A 126 19.30 4.91 10.78
CA ARG A 126 19.92 4.23 11.93
C ARG A 126 18.92 3.23 12.51
N GLY A 127 19.35 1.99 12.66
CA GLY A 127 18.52 0.90 13.15
C GLY A 127 19.31 -0.41 13.28
N TYR A 128 18.64 -1.44 13.78
CA TYR A 128 19.21 -2.78 13.99
C TYR A 128 18.98 -3.72 12.78
N GLY A 129 18.10 -3.33 11.86
CA GLY A 129 17.68 -4.05 10.66
C GLY A 129 16.39 -3.43 10.11
N ALA A 130 15.87 -3.94 9.01
CA ALA A 130 14.58 -3.54 8.45
C ALA A 130 13.89 -4.71 7.72
#